data_AF-A0A6G2KXN6-F1
#
_entry.id   AF-A0A6G2KXN6-F1
#
_cell.length_a   1.000
_cell.length_b   1.000
_cell.length_c   1.000
_cell.angle_alpha   90.00
_cell.angle_beta   90.00
_cell.angle_gamma   90.00
#
_symmetry.space_group_name_H-M   'P 1'
#
loop_
_entity.id
_entity.type
_entity.pdbx_description
1 polymer ?
#
loop_
_entity_poly.entity_id
_entity_poly.type
_entity_poly.pdbx_seq_one_letter_code
_entity_poly.pdbx_strand_id
1 'polypeptide(L)'
;MSATKKMIQDNYKMMLLRDHLREEIKEAGFSHFDIQKQPTGTRVSLYVVRPGVVIGRKGAVIRALTEELESKFDYKSPQIRVEEIVKPELSPSVMCNRMASLIERGTAFRRATMWTLRQVMEAGAMGIQITVSGKLRGDRSSFEKHTEGILPRAGHHAKIVVDEDIAHVKTPMGLIGIRIRIAHKDKVKPEFLLTGQNIDAAQDIKHKDKPSARTESELIQQEVKKIKEEDDVEGVLK
;
A
#
# COMPACT_ATOMS: atom_id res chain seq x y z
N MET A 1 0.33 22.40 30.52
CA MET A 1 -0.27 21.04 30.56
C MET A 1 0.82 20.03 30.83
N SER A 2 0.54 18.98 31.61
CA SER A 2 1.47 17.85 31.77
C SER A 2 1.77 17.18 30.42
N ALA A 3 2.99 16.69 30.24
CA ALA A 3 3.44 16.05 29.01
C ALA A 3 2.53 14.88 28.59
N THR A 4 2.04 14.11 29.56
CA THR A 4 1.11 12.99 29.34
C THR A 4 -0.23 13.47 28.79
N LYS A 5 -0.80 14.53 29.36
CA LYS A 5 -2.08 15.10 28.90
C LYS A 5 -1.97 15.62 27.46
N LYS A 6 -0.83 16.24 27.12
CA LYS A 6 -0.55 16.69 25.75
C LYS A 6 -0.46 15.53 24.77
N MET A 7 0.24 14.45 25.13
CA MET A 7 0.35 13.25 24.28
C MET A 7 -1.02 12.61 24.02
N ILE A 8 -1.86 12.50 25.03
CA ILE A 8 -3.22 11.96 24.90
C ILE A 8 -4.07 12.84 23.98
N GLN A 9 -4.01 14.16 24.15
CA GLN A 9 -4.74 15.10 23.30
C GLN A 9 -4.28 15.04 21.84
N ASP A 10 -2.97 14.92 21.61
CA ASP A 10 -2.40 14.79 20.27
C ASP A 10 -2.85 13.49 19.59
N ASN A 11 -2.85 12.37 20.30
CA ASN A 11 -3.34 11.09 19.78
C ASN A 11 -4.84 11.13 19.49
N TYR A 12 -5.63 11.79 20.34
CA TYR A 12 -7.06 11.98 20.12
C TYR A 12 -7.33 12.79 18.85
N LYS A 13 -6.61 13.90 18.64
CA LYS A 13 -6.70 14.69 17.41
C LYS A 13 -6.30 13.87 16.18
N MET A 14 -5.26 13.05 16.29
CA MET A 14 -4.81 12.18 15.19
C MET A 14 -5.86 11.11 14.83
N MET A 15 -6.53 10.53 15.83
CA MET A 15 -7.62 9.58 15.60
C MET A 15 -8.79 10.23 14.85
N LEU A 16 -9.28 11.39 15.33
CA LEU A 16 -10.37 12.11 14.67
C LEU A 16 -10.01 12.50 13.23
N LEU A 17 -8.76 12.93 13.02
CA LEU A 17 -8.29 13.28 11.69
C LEU A 17 -8.29 12.05 10.75
N ARG A 18 -7.86 10.89 11.25
CA ARG A 18 -7.85 9.64 10.48
C ARG A 18 -9.24 9.29 9.97
N ASP A 19 -10.25 9.38 10.84
CA ASP A 19 -11.63 9.04 10.49
C ASP A 19 -12.19 10.03 9.46
N HIS A 20 -11.93 11.32 9.65
CA HIS A 20 -12.34 12.37 8.72
C HIS A 20 -11.72 12.19 7.32
N LEU A 21 -10.40 12.00 7.23
CA LEU A 21 -9.71 11.78 5.96
C LEU A 21 -10.15 10.48 5.27
N ARG A 22 -10.48 9.45 6.04
CA ARG A 22 -10.97 8.17 5.51
C ARG A 22 -12.33 8.33 4.81
N GLU A 23 -13.19 9.23 5.30
CA GLU A 23 -14.49 9.51 4.70
C GLU A 23 -14.36 10.42 3.46
N GLU A 24 -13.64 11.54 3.58
CA GLU A 24 -13.51 12.52 2.49
C GLU A 24 -12.72 12.00 1.30
N ILE A 25 -11.65 11.25 1.56
CA ILE A 25 -10.70 10.78 0.55
C ILE A 25 -11.00 9.31 0.18
N LYS A 26 -12.22 8.83 0.43
CA LYS A 26 -12.65 7.46 0.08
C LYS A 26 -12.43 7.17 -1.41
N GLU A 27 -12.74 8.14 -2.27
CA GLU A 27 -12.57 7.98 -3.72
C GLU A 27 -11.11 7.90 -4.17
N ALA A 28 -10.19 8.65 -3.57
CA ALA A 28 -8.80 8.65 -4.01
C ALA A 28 -8.02 7.38 -3.60
N GLY A 29 -8.61 6.55 -2.73
CA GLY A 29 -7.98 5.36 -2.20
C GLY A 29 -6.96 5.71 -1.10
N PHE A 30 -7.47 6.22 0.02
CA PHE A 30 -6.67 6.55 1.19
C PHE A 30 -6.08 5.29 1.86
N SER A 31 -4.80 5.35 2.25
CA SER A 31 -4.11 4.29 3.00
C SER A 31 -3.75 4.74 4.40
N HIS A 32 -2.77 5.64 4.52
CA HIS A 32 -2.32 6.21 5.77
C HIS A 32 -1.88 7.65 5.57
N PHE A 33 -1.57 8.32 6.68
CA PHE A 33 -1.07 9.67 6.71
C PHE A 33 -0.01 9.80 7.80
N ASP A 34 0.95 10.69 7.55
CA ASP A 34 1.97 11.06 8.51
C ASP A 34 1.83 12.54 8.86
N ILE A 35 1.93 12.85 10.15
CA ILE A 35 1.97 14.23 10.64
C ILE A 35 3.38 14.53 11.13
N GLN A 36 3.97 15.59 10.61
CA GLN A 36 5.18 16.20 11.13
C GLN A 36 4.83 17.59 11.67
N LYS A 37 5.08 17.81 12.97
CA LYS A 37 4.85 19.11 13.62
C LYS A 37 6.16 19.89 13.64
N GLN A 38 6.22 20.98 12.88
CA GLN A 38 7.33 21.93 12.89
C GLN A 38 6.94 23.15 13.74
N PRO A 39 7.91 23.93 14.24
CA PRO A 39 7.62 25.18 14.95
C PRO A 39 6.81 26.17 14.10
N THR A 40 7.06 26.20 12.79
CA THR A 40 6.43 27.12 11.83
C THR A 40 5.04 26.66 11.37
N GLY A 41 4.73 25.37 11.44
CA GLY A 41 3.47 24.82 10.94
C GLY A 41 3.43 23.30 10.97
N THR A 42 2.29 22.72 10.61
CA THR A 42 2.10 21.26 10.57
C THR A 42 2.20 20.76 9.14
N ARG A 43 2.98 19.72 8.88
CA ARG A 43 3.07 19.08 7.57
C ARG A 43 2.33 17.75 7.63
N VAL A 44 1.36 17.56 6.75
CA VAL A 44 0.54 16.35 6.67
C VAL A 44 0.84 15.68 5.34
N SER A 45 1.52 14.54 5.39
CA SER A 45 1.78 13.71 4.21
C SER A 45 0.67 12.67 4.07
N LEU A 46 -0.10 12.75 2.99
CA LEU A 46 -1.18 11.83 2.65
C LEU A 46 -0.68 10.80 1.63
N TYR A 47 -0.87 9.52 1.92
CA TYR A 47 -0.51 8.45 1.01
C TYR A 47 -1.77 7.88 0.36
N VAL A 48 -1.85 8.02 -0.96
CA VAL A 48 -3.05 7.71 -1.73
C VAL A 48 -2.70 6.96 -3.02
N VAL A 49 -3.69 6.27 -3.59
CA VAL A 49 -3.54 5.62 -4.90
C VAL A 49 -3.63 6.63 -6.03
N ARG A 50 -4.54 7.61 -5.92
CA ARG A 50 -4.83 8.57 -6.99
C ARG A 50 -4.63 10.01 -6.52
N PRO A 51 -3.40 10.56 -6.60
CA PRO A 51 -3.12 11.91 -6.11
C PRO A 51 -3.93 12.98 -6.84
N GLY A 52 -4.23 12.79 -8.13
CA GLY A 52 -5.01 13.74 -8.93
C GLY A 52 -6.42 14.01 -8.38
N VAL A 53 -7.04 13.01 -7.74
CA VAL A 53 -8.38 13.17 -7.12
C VAL A 53 -8.31 14.05 -5.87
N VAL A 54 -7.24 13.91 -5.07
CA VAL A 54 -7.02 14.69 -3.83
C VAL A 54 -6.70 16.16 -4.14
N ILE A 55 -5.93 16.41 -5.20
CA ILE A 55 -5.64 17.78 -5.64
C ILE A 55 -6.92 18.43 -6.19
N GLY A 56 -7.67 17.69 -7.01
CA GLY A 56 -8.90 18.16 -7.65
C GLY A 56 -8.66 19.21 -8.73
N ARG A 57 -9.74 19.80 -9.25
CA ARG A 57 -9.65 20.81 -10.32
C ARG A 57 -9.05 22.11 -9.76
N LYS A 58 -7.93 22.58 -10.34
CA LYS A 58 -7.20 23.79 -9.91
C LYS A 58 -6.84 23.81 -8.41
N GLY A 59 -6.69 22.65 -7.77
CA GLY A 59 -6.39 22.59 -6.34
C GLY A 59 -7.57 22.92 -5.42
N ALA A 60 -8.82 22.87 -5.91
CA ALA A 60 -9.98 23.22 -5.09
C ALA A 60 -10.15 22.29 -3.88
N VAL A 61 -9.97 20.98 -4.08
CA VAL A 61 -10.16 19.97 -3.02
C VAL A 61 -9.08 20.08 -1.95
N ILE A 62 -7.80 20.23 -2.35
CA ILE A 62 -6.71 20.38 -1.38
C ILE A 62 -6.81 21.67 -0.55
N ARG A 63 -7.35 22.76 -1.14
CA ARG A 63 -7.62 24.01 -0.41
C ARG A 63 -8.74 23.85 0.60
N ALA A 64 -9.84 23.21 0.21
CA ALA A 64 -10.93 22.88 1.12
C ALA A 64 -10.43 22.00 2.28
N LEU A 65 -9.67 20.94 1.98
CA LEU A 65 -9.04 20.10 2.99
C LEU A 65 -8.14 20.91 3.94
N THR A 66 -7.36 21.86 3.42
CA THR A 66 -6.48 22.70 4.24
C THR A 66 -7.29 23.58 5.21
N GLU A 67 -8.36 24.21 4.73
CA GLU A 67 -9.27 25.04 5.54
C GLU A 67 -10.02 24.20 6.60
N GLU A 68 -10.40 22.98 6.26
CA GLU A 68 -11.02 22.04 7.20
C GLU A 68 -10.04 21.57 8.29
N LEU A 69 -8.77 21.36 7.94
CA LEU A 69 -7.72 21.02 8.91
C LEU A 69 -7.44 22.17 9.89
N GLU A 70 -7.47 23.41 9.40
CA GLU A 70 -7.33 24.60 10.24
C GLU A 70 -8.53 24.77 11.16
N SER A 71 -9.75 24.72 10.62
CA SER A 71 -10.99 25.01 11.36
C SER A 71 -11.40 23.92 12.36
N LYS A 72 -11.39 22.64 11.95
CA LYS A 72 -11.90 21.54 12.80
C LYS A 72 -10.86 21.01 13.77
N PHE A 73 -9.59 20.96 13.37
CA PHE A 73 -8.54 20.28 14.13
C PHE A 73 -7.54 21.24 14.80
N ASP A 74 -7.62 22.54 14.48
CA ASP A 74 -6.77 23.60 15.05
C ASP A 74 -5.28 23.27 14.84
N TYR A 75 -4.93 22.84 13.63
CA TYR A 75 -3.54 22.74 13.23
C TYR A 75 -3.06 24.09 12.74
N LYS A 76 -1.92 24.56 13.27
CA LYS A 76 -1.29 25.80 12.83
C LYS A 76 -0.76 25.62 11.40
N SER A 77 -1.32 26.36 10.46
CA SER A 77 -0.88 26.46 9.06
C SER A 77 -0.51 25.09 8.46
N PRO A 78 -1.48 24.19 8.24
CA PRO A 78 -1.24 22.86 7.72
C PRO A 78 -0.78 22.93 6.25
N GLN A 79 0.33 22.27 5.96
CA GLN A 79 0.82 22.04 4.61
C GLN A 79 0.54 20.58 4.25
N ILE A 80 -0.38 20.37 3.29
CA ILE A 80 -0.71 19.03 2.81
C ILE A 80 0.24 18.64 1.68
N ARG A 81 0.94 17.52 1.85
CA ARG A 81 1.72 16.85 0.81
C ARG A 81 0.98 15.57 0.41
N VAL A 82 0.88 15.32 -0.88
CA VAL A 82 0.25 14.09 -1.40
C VAL A 82 1.33 13.23 -2.03
N GLU A 83 1.45 11.99 -1.57
CA GLU A 83 2.40 11.00 -2.05
C GLU A 83 1.65 9.78 -2.58
N GLU A 84 2.18 9.19 -3.64
CA GLU A 84 1.60 8.00 -4.26
C GLU A 84 2.16 6.73 -3.61
N ILE A 85 1.28 5.74 -3.40
CA ILE A 85 1.67 4.43 -2.86
C ILE A 85 2.22 3.56 -3.99
N VAL A 86 3.45 3.05 -3.83
CA VAL A 86 4.11 2.22 -4.85
C VAL A 86 3.33 0.92 -5.15
N LYS A 87 2.78 0.27 -4.11
CA LYS A 87 2.01 -0.98 -4.23
C LYS A 87 0.68 -0.87 -3.49
N PRO A 88 -0.39 -0.38 -4.14
CA PRO A 88 -1.69 -0.18 -3.49
C PRO A 88 -2.33 -1.50 -3.02
N GLU A 89 -2.09 -2.59 -3.75
CA GLU A 89 -2.66 -3.92 -3.45
C GLU A 89 -2.18 -4.49 -2.11
N LEU A 90 -1.00 -4.10 -1.64
CA LEU A 90 -0.49 -4.54 -0.35
C LEU A 90 -1.13 -3.79 0.82
N SER A 91 -1.82 -2.68 0.58
CA SER A 91 -2.48 -1.92 1.65
C SER A 91 -3.91 -2.42 1.92
N PRO A 92 -4.22 -2.90 3.14
CA PRO A 92 -5.56 -3.40 3.46
C PRO A 92 -6.65 -2.34 3.30
N SER A 93 -6.39 -1.08 3.67
CA SER A 93 -7.37 0.01 3.58
C SER A 93 -7.84 0.28 2.15
N VAL A 94 -6.89 0.30 1.21
CA VAL A 94 -7.17 0.50 -0.21
C VAL A 94 -7.98 -0.68 -0.75
N MET A 95 -7.60 -1.92 -0.42
CA MET A 95 -8.29 -3.12 -0.88
C MET A 95 -9.70 -3.25 -0.27
N CYS A 96 -9.87 -2.89 1.01
CA CYS A 96 -11.17 -2.83 1.66
C CYS A 96 -12.11 -1.84 0.95
N ASN A 97 -11.64 -0.63 0.66
CA ASN A 97 -12.43 0.38 -0.06
C ASN A 97 -12.76 -0.06 -1.49
N ARG A 98 -11.82 -0.69 -2.18
CA ARG A 98 -12.05 -1.22 -3.53
C ARG A 98 -13.10 -2.33 -3.54
N MET A 99 -12.98 -3.29 -2.63
CA MET A 99 -13.94 -4.38 -2.49
C MET A 99 -15.32 -3.86 -2.06
N ALA A 100 -15.34 -2.85 -1.18
CA ALA A 100 -16.56 -2.16 -0.79
C ALA A 100 -17.28 -1.55 -2.00
N SER A 101 -16.57 -0.80 -2.85
CA SER A 101 -17.14 -0.22 -4.06
C SER A 101 -17.64 -1.26 -5.06
N LEU A 102 -17.02 -2.44 -5.16
CA LEU A 102 -17.52 -3.53 -6.02
C LEU A 102 -18.85 -4.10 -5.53
N ILE A 103 -19.00 -4.25 -4.22
CA ILE A 103 -20.24 -4.73 -3.60
C ILE A 103 -21.34 -3.65 -3.66
N GLU A 104 -20.99 -2.37 -3.46
CA GLU A 104 -21.91 -1.23 -3.66
C GLU A 104 -22.47 -1.20 -5.09
N ARG A 105 -21.64 -1.56 -6.09
CA ARG A 105 -22.06 -1.68 -7.50
C ARG A 105 -22.89 -2.93 -7.82
N GLY A 106 -23.13 -3.81 -6.84
CA GLY A 106 -23.91 -5.03 -7.03
C GLY A 106 -23.14 -6.23 -7.58
N THR A 107 -21.80 -6.21 -7.54
CA THR A 107 -21.01 -7.40 -7.90
C THR A 107 -21.24 -8.49 -6.86
N ALA A 108 -21.43 -9.74 -7.32
CA ALA A 108 -21.55 -10.88 -6.41
C ALA A 108 -20.34 -10.96 -5.45
N PHE A 109 -20.59 -11.03 -4.15
CA PHE A 109 -19.54 -10.93 -3.12
C PHE A 109 -18.42 -11.97 -3.32
N ARG A 110 -18.75 -13.21 -3.73
CA ARG A 110 -17.74 -14.26 -4.02
C ARG A 110 -16.80 -13.89 -5.15
N ARG A 111 -17.33 -13.25 -6.21
CA ARG A 111 -16.52 -12.79 -7.34
C ARG A 111 -15.58 -11.68 -6.90
N ALA A 112 -16.09 -10.71 -6.15
CA ALA A 112 -15.29 -9.63 -5.58
C ALA A 112 -14.18 -10.17 -4.68
N THR A 113 -14.49 -11.15 -3.81
CA THR A 113 -13.49 -11.77 -2.93
C THR A 113 -12.40 -12.51 -3.71
N MET A 114 -12.76 -13.40 -4.64
CA MET A 114 -11.78 -14.16 -5.42
C MET A 114 -10.89 -13.27 -6.28
N TRP A 115 -11.46 -12.18 -6.83
CA TRP A 115 -10.68 -11.21 -7.59
C TRP A 115 -9.68 -10.46 -6.70
N THR A 116 -10.15 -9.89 -5.58
CA THR A 116 -9.31 -9.18 -4.60
C THR A 116 -8.19 -10.09 -4.09
N LEU A 117 -8.52 -11.34 -3.80
CA LEU A 117 -7.58 -12.32 -3.27
C LEU A 117 -6.43 -12.58 -4.24
N ARG A 118 -6.74 -12.80 -5.53
CA ARG A 118 -5.72 -12.98 -6.58
C ARG A 118 -4.84 -11.74 -6.74
N GLN A 119 -5.43 -10.54 -6.76
CA GLN A 119 -4.65 -9.30 -6.91
C GLN A 119 -3.62 -9.12 -5.80
N VAL A 120 -3.99 -9.40 -4.55
CA VAL A 120 -3.08 -9.25 -3.41
C VAL A 120 -1.97 -10.30 -3.42
N MET A 121 -2.28 -11.54 -3.80
CA MET A 121 -1.27 -12.59 -3.94
C MET A 121 -0.31 -12.29 -5.10
N GLU A 122 -0.80 -11.78 -6.23
CA GLU A 122 0.01 -11.37 -7.38
C GLU A 122 0.94 -10.19 -7.05
N ALA A 123 0.50 -9.27 -6.17
CA ALA A 123 1.32 -8.18 -5.67
C ALA A 123 2.48 -8.63 -4.75
N GLY A 124 2.53 -9.92 -4.38
CA GLY A 124 3.60 -10.53 -3.60
C GLY A 124 3.36 -10.57 -2.09
N ALA A 125 2.11 -10.59 -1.65
CA ALA A 125 1.80 -10.82 -0.23
C ALA A 125 2.24 -12.23 0.22
N MET A 126 2.62 -12.36 1.50
CA MET A 126 2.92 -13.67 2.11
C MET A 126 1.65 -14.50 2.28
N GLY A 127 0.54 -13.84 2.57
CA GLY A 127 -0.78 -14.44 2.66
C GLY A 127 -1.86 -13.39 2.90
N ILE A 128 -3.09 -13.77 2.59
CA ILE A 128 -4.27 -12.93 2.73
C ILE A 128 -5.40 -13.71 3.38
N GLN A 129 -6.18 -13.04 4.22
CA GLN A 129 -7.46 -13.51 4.69
C GLN A 129 -8.52 -12.43 4.48
N ILE A 130 -9.59 -12.78 3.75
CA ILE A 130 -10.77 -11.93 3.58
C ILE A 130 -11.93 -12.59 4.32
N THR A 131 -12.51 -11.86 5.26
CA THR A 131 -13.73 -12.25 5.97
C THR A 131 -14.84 -11.30 5.56
N VAL A 132 -15.92 -11.83 4.99
CA VAL A 132 -17.13 -11.06 4.67
C VAL A 132 -18.24 -11.53 5.62
N SER A 133 -18.86 -10.60 6.32
CA SER A 133 -19.91 -10.88 7.31
C SER A 133 -21.13 -9.99 7.07
N GLY A 134 -22.33 -10.56 7.06
CA GLY A 134 -23.57 -9.78 6.92
C GLY A 134 -24.70 -10.59 6.29
N LYS A 135 -25.69 -9.90 5.73
CA LYS A 135 -26.77 -10.52 4.95
C LYS A 135 -26.30 -10.77 3.51
N LEU A 136 -25.75 -11.96 3.25
CA LEU A 136 -25.09 -12.29 1.98
C LEU A 136 -26.03 -12.90 0.93
N ARG A 137 -26.87 -13.87 1.32
CA ARG A 137 -27.72 -14.63 0.38
C ARG A 137 -29.22 -14.64 0.78
N GLY A 138 -29.53 -14.28 2.02
CA GLY A 138 -30.89 -14.28 2.54
C GLY A 138 -31.00 -13.36 3.75
N ASP A 139 -32.12 -13.44 4.46
CA ASP A 139 -32.38 -12.57 5.59
C ASP A 139 -31.49 -12.87 6.81
N ARG A 140 -31.10 -14.13 6.98
CA ARG A 140 -30.18 -14.53 8.05
C ARG A 140 -28.75 -14.07 7.75
N SER A 141 -28.09 -13.50 8.76
CA SER A 141 -26.67 -13.17 8.68
C SER A 141 -25.82 -14.43 8.52
N SER A 142 -24.80 -14.34 7.68
CA SER A 142 -23.80 -15.39 7.43
C SER A 142 -22.43 -14.75 7.33
N PHE A 143 -21.39 -15.54 7.57
CA PHE A 143 -20.01 -15.12 7.34
C PHE A 143 -19.30 -16.14 6.46
N GLU A 144 -18.48 -15.64 5.52
CA GLU A 144 -17.63 -16.46 4.66
C GLU A 144 -16.19 -15.98 4.81
N LYS A 145 -15.27 -16.93 4.94
CA LYS A 145 -13.85 -16.66 5.13
C LYS A 145 -13.08 -17.32 3.99
N HIS A 146 -12.29 -16.51 3.30
CA HIS A 146 -11.38 -16.97 2.25
C HIS A 146 -9.95 -16.67 2.69
N THR A 147 -9.05 -17.63 2.54
CA THR A 147 -7.66 -17.50 2.97
C THR A 147 -6.78 -18.13 1.90
N GLU A 148 -5.67 -17.47 1.58
CA GLU A 148 -4.64 -17.99 0.68
C GLU A 148 -3.26 -17.56 1.18
N GLY A 149 -2.25 -18.39 0.91
CA GLY A 149 -0.89 -18.19 1.41
C GLY A 149 -0.76 -18.43 2.92
N ILE A 150 0.26 -17.83 3.52
CA ILE A 150 0.61 -18.01 4.93
C ILE A 150 0.25 -16.75 5.71
N LEU A 151 -0.65 -16.90 6.68
CA LEU A 151 -1.09 -15.81 7.54
C LEU A 151 -0.82 -16.15 9.02
N PRO A 152 0.19 -15.53 9.66
CA PRO A 152 0.43 -15.72 11.09
C PRO A 152 -0.72 -15.11 11.90
N ARG A 153 -1.23 -15.85 12.90
CA ARG A 153 -2.41 -15.44 13.68
C ARG A 153 -2.12 -14.99 15.10
N ALA A 154 -1.07 -15.53 15.71
CA ALA A 154 -0.78 -15.34 17.13
C ALA A 154 0.63 -14.79 17.35
N GLY A 155 0.84 -14.19 18.53
CA GLY A 155 2.14 -13.69 18.97
C GLY A 155 2.50 -12.29 18.48
N HIS A 156 3.72 -11.87 18.83
CA HIS A 156 4.26 -10.57 18.46
C HIS A 156 4.50 -10.46 16.94
N HIS A 157 4.93 -11.55 16.31
CA HIS A 157 5.10 -11.65 14.86
C HIS A 157 3.84 -11.28 14.08
N ALA A 158 2.67 -11.77 14.51
CA ALA A 158 1.41 -11.42 13.84
C ALA A 158 1.08 -9.92 13.94
N LYS A 159 1.43 -9.25 15.03
CA LYS A 159 1.18 -7.80 15.21
C LYS A 159 2.08 -6.92 14.33
N ILE A 160 3.25 -7.40 13.96
CA ILE A 160 4.20 -6.65 13.12
C ILE A 160 3.97 -6.94 11.63
N VAL A 161 3.75 -8.21 11.29
CA VAL A 161 3.73 -8.68 9.90
C VAL A 161 2.36 -8.46 9.24
N VAL A 162 1.28 -8.55 10.02
CA VAL A 162 -0.08 -8.54 9.49
C VAL A 162 -0.71 -7.17 9.68
N ASP A 163 -1.06 -6.53 8.58
CA ASP A 163 -1.90 -5.34 8.57
C ASP A 163 -3.36 -5.77 8.37
N GLU A 164 -4.28 -5.11 9.09
CA GLU A 164 -5.72 -5.40 9.05
C GLU A 164 -6.51 -4.09 8.89
N ASP A 165 -7.58 -4.15 8.11
CA ASP A 165 -8.58 -3.07 8.07
C ASP A 165 -9.99 -3.62 7.86
N ILE A 166 -10.97 -2.80 8.24
CA ILE A 166 -12.39 -3.12 8.16
C ILE A 166 -13.11 -2.01 7.39
N ALA A 167 -13.93 -2.41 6.42
CA ALA A 167 -14.85 -1.52 5.73
C ALA A 167 -16.30 -2.01 5.88
N HIS A 168 -17.21 -1.06 5.99
CA HIS A 168 -18.63 -1.30 6.03
C HIS A 168 -19.27 -0.86 4.72
N VAL A 169 -20.10 -1.73 4.16
CA VAL A 169 -20.81 -1.49 2.90
C VAL A 169 -22.30 -1.44 3.17
N LYS A 170 -22.94 -0.37 2.73
CA LYS A 170 -24.39 -0.23 2.77
C LYS A 170 -24.99 -0.86 1.52
N THR A 171 -25.71 -1.97 1.68
CA THR A 171 -26.51 -2.61 0.64
C THR A 171 -28.00 -2.38 0.92
N PRO A 172 -28.89 -2.60 -0.07
CA PRO A 172 -30.33 -2.43 0.15
C PRO A 172 -30.89 -3.31 1.28
N MET A 173 -30.28 -4.47 1.54
CA MET A 173 -30.72 -5.40 2.58
C MET A 173 -30.14 -5.10 3.97
N GLY A 174 -29.14 -4.22 4.07
CA GLY A 174 -28.50 -3.86 5.34
C GLY A 174 -27.01 -3.52 5.20
N LEU A 175 -26.25 -3.72 6.28
CA LEU A 175 -24.80 -3.51 6.30
C LEU A 175 -24.05 -4.83 6.14
N ILE A 176 -23.05 -4.83 5.26
CA ILE A 176 -22.08 -5.91 5.10
C ILE A 176 -20.72 -5.40 5.61
N GLY A 177 -20.11 -6.16 6.51
CA GLY A 177 -18.74 -5.93 6.98
C GLY A 177 -17.74 -6.72 6.14
N ILE A 178 -16.69 -6.05 5.69
CA ILE A 178 -15.54 -6.64 5.02
C ILE A 178 -14.34 -6.43 5.92
N ARG A 179 -13.63 -7.51 6.26
CA ARG A 179 -12.38 -7.48 7.00
C ARG A 179 -11.31 -8.14 6.16
N ILE A 180 -10.23 -7.41 5.87
CA ILE A 180 -9.09 -7.91 5.11
C ILE A 180 -7.86 -7.88 6.02
N ARG A 181 -7.14 -9.00 6.06
CA ARG A 181 -5.84 -9.15 6.72
C ARG A 181 -4.81 -9.54 5.68
N ILE A 182 -3.73 -8.78 5.58
CA ILE A 182 -2.64 -9.00 4.62
C ILE A 182 -1.35 -9.20 5.41
N ALA A 183 -0.64 -10.30 5.14
CA ALA A 183 0.68 -10.56 5.69
C ALA A 183 1.75 -10.11 4.70
N HIS A 184 2.64 -9.22 5.14
CA HIS A 184 3.71 -8.68 4.30
C HIS A 184 4.97 -9.54 4.40
N LYS A 185 5.53 -9.95 3.26
CA LYS A 185 6.78 -10.72 3.24
C LYS A 185 7.97 -9.91 3.78
N ASP A 186 7.99 -8.60 3.51
CA ASP A 186 9.12 -7.72 3.83
C ASP A 186 9.25 -7.42 5.33
N LYS A 187 8.16 -7.57 6.10
CA LYS A 187 8.13 -7.28 7.54
C LYS A 187 8.54 -8.47 8.41
N VAL A 188 8.83 -9.63 7.82
CA VAL A 188 9.23 -10.84 8.54
C VAL A 188 10.67 -10.66 9.03
N LYS A 189 10.85 -10.52 10.35
CA LYS A 189 12.19 -10.54 10.96
C LYS A 189 12.62 -12.00 11.14
N PRO A 190 13.67 -12.49 10.45
CA PRO A 190 14.21 -13.80 10.73
C PRO A 190 14.85 -13.81 12.12
N GLU A 191 14.48 -14.76 12.98
CA GLU A 191 15.06 -14.91 14.32
C GLU A 191 16.51 -15.41 14.27
N PHE A 192 16.88 -16.09 13.18
CA PHE A 192 18.22 -16.59 12.95
C PHE A 192 18.75 -16.00 11.64
N LEU A 193 19.81 -15.21 11.74
CA LEU A 193 20.62 -14.85 10.58
C LEU A 193 21.56 -16.03 10.30
N LEU A 194 21.39 -16.68 9.15
CA LEU A 194 22.33 -17.71 8.73
C LEU A 194 23.71 -17.04 8.57
N THR A 195 24.67 -17.35 9.43
CA THR A 195 26.03 -16.82 9.31
C THR A 195 26.65 -17.39 8.03
N GLY A 196 26.84 -16.55 7.00
CA GLY A 196 27.47 -16.92 5.74
C GLY A 196 26.74 -16.51 4.45
N GLN A 197 25.52 -15.93 4.52
CA GLN A 197 24.88 -15.32 3.36
C GLN A 197 24.75 -13.82 3.58
N ASN A 198 25.54 -13.03 2.84
CA ASN A 198 25.36 -11.58 2.75
C ASN A 198 24.02 -11.32 2.04
N ILE A 199 22.98 -11.02 2.82
CA ILE A 199 21.61 -10.75 2.32
C ILE A 199 21.57 -9.46 1.48
N ASP A 200 22.57 -8.58 1.64
CA ASP A 200 22.67 -7.29 0.94
C ASP A 200 22.82 -7.44 -0.59
N ALA A 201 23.37 -8.56 -1.10
CA ALA A 201 23.52 -8.78 -2.53
C ALA A 201 22.18 -9.04 -3.27
N ALA A 202 21.12 -9.44 -2.56
CA ALA A 202 19.83 -9.74 -3.18
C ALA A 202 18.96 -8.49 -3.44
N GLN A 203 19.27 -7.35 -2.78
CA GLN A 203 18.54 -6.10 -2.96
C GLN A 203 19.05 -5.32 -4.20
N ASP A 204 20.33 -5.47 -4.56
CA ASP A 204 20.92 -4.80 -5.73
C ASP A 204 20.54 -5.42 -7.08
N ILE A 205 20.17 -6.70 -7.13
CA ILE A 205 19.81 -7.38 -8.40
C ILE A 205 18.48 -6.85 -8.96
N LYS A 206 17.54 -6.42 -8.10
CA LYS A 206 16.22 -5.93 -8.56
C LYS A 206 16.25 -4.51 -9.13
N HIS A 207 17.35 -3.77 -8.99
CA HIS A 207 17.49 -2.41 -9.53
C HIS A 207 18.41 -2.29 -10.75
N LYS A 208 19.09 -3.36 -11.17
CA LYS A 208 19.98 -3.33 -12.35
C LYS A 208 19.39 -3.92 -13.64
N ASP A 209 18.32 -4.70 -13.58
CA ASP A 209 17.72 -5.30 -14.78
C ASP A 209 16.53 -4.49 -15.32
N LYS A 210 16.81 -3.26 -15.76
CA LYS A 210 16.17 -2.74 -16.97
C LYS A 210 17.22 -2.82 -18.07
N PRO A 211 17.14 -3.77 -19.02
CA PRO A 211 17.99 -3.68 -20.20
C PRO A 211 17.58 -2.41 -20.96
N SER A 212 18.41 -1.37 -20.89
CA SER A 212 18.40 -0.31 -21.90
C SER A 212 18.64 -1.01 -23.23
N ALA A 213 17.67 -0.94 -24.15
CA ALA A 213 17.80 -1.50 -25.49
C ALA A 213 19.11 -1.00 -26.11
N ARG A 214 20.09 -1.89 -26.26
CA ARG A 214 21.35 -1.59 -26.95
C ARG A 214 21.07 -1.57 -28.44
N THR A 215 21.37 -0.46 -29.11
CA THR A 215 21.18 -0.31 -30.55
C THR A 215 22.19 -1.19 -31.29
N GLU A 216 21.80 -1.75 -32.44
CA GLU A 216 22.56 -2.72 -33.26
C GLU A 216 24.02 -2.28 -33.55
N SER A 217 24.29 -0.98 -33.53
CA SER A 217 25.61 -0.38 -33.69
C SER A 217 26.63 -0.77 -32.61
N GLU A 218 26.21 -1.06 -31.38
CA GLU A 218 27.13 -1.46 -30.30
C GLU A 218 27.55 -2.93 -30.40
N LEU A 219 26.69 -3.79 -30.96
CA LEU A 219 26.97 -5.21 -31.16
C LEU A 219 28.02 -5.41 -32.27
N ILE A 220 27.92 -4.64 -33.36
CA ILE A 220 28.89 -4.66 -34.46
C ILE A 220 30.28 -4.23 -33.98
N GLN A 221 30.37 -3.25 -33.08
CA GLN A 221 31.67 -2.83 -32.53
C GLN A 221 32.32 -3.89 -31.63
N GLN A 222 31.53 -4.75 -30.99
CA GLN A 222 32.04 -5.86 -30.19
C GLN A 222 32.49 -7.04 -31.05
N GLU A 223 31.78 -7.34 -32.14
CA GLU A 223 32.23 -8.35 -33.12
C GLU A 223 33.52 -7.91 -33.81
N VAL A 224 33.64 -6.65 -34.22
CA VAL A 224 34.89 -6.12 -34.82
C VAL A 224 36.05 -6.16 -33.82
N LYS A 225 35.81 -6.00 -32.51
CA LYS A 225 36.85 -6.14 -31.48
C LYS A 225 37.27 -7.60 -31.27
N LYS A 226 36.33 -8.54 -31.27
CA LYS A 226 36.64 -9.98 -31.16
C LYS A 226 37.43 -10.50 -32.36
N ILE A 227 37.09 -10.06 -33.57
CA ILE A 227 37.82 -10.45 -34.79
C ILE A 227 39.26 -9.94 -34.72
N LYS A 228 39.48 -8.70 -34.23
CA LYS A 228 40.84 -8.18 -34.04
C LYS A 228 41.65 -8.93 -32.98
N GLU A 229 41.01 -9.35 -31.89
CA GLU A 229 41.67 -10.15 -30.85
C GLU A 229 42.01 -11.57 -31.34
N GLU A 230 41.23 -12.15 -32.26
CA GLU A 230 41.54 -13.44 -32.88
C GLU A 230 42.68 -13.33 -33.91
N ASP A 231 42.70 -12.26 -34.71
CA ASP A 231 43.77 -11.99 -35.69
C ASP A 231 45.13 -11.70 -35.00
N ASP A 232 45.11 -11.02 -33.85
CA ASP A 232 46.32 -10.74 -33.05
C ASP A 232 46.93 -12.01 -32.43
N VAL A 233 46.12 -13.06 -32.20
CA VAL A 233 46.60 -14.36 -31.67
C VAL A 233 47.21 -15.23 -32.78
N GLU A 234 46.72 -15.13 -34.02
CA GLU A 234 47.29 -15.85 -35.17
C GLU A 234 48.63 -15.26 -35.64
N GLY A 235 48.88 -13.97 -35.42
CA GLY A 235 50.13 -13.28 -35.75
C GLY A 235 51.32 -13.61 -34.82
N VAL A 236 51.08 -14.18 -33.64
CA VAL A 236 52.13 -14.54 -32.66
C VAL A 236 52.63 -15.99 -32.86
N LEU A 237 51.94 -16.80 -33.67
CA LEU A 237 52.22 -18.22 -33.90
C LEU A 237 52.88 -18.54 -35.26
N LYS A 238 53.41 -17.54 -35.98
CA LYS A 238 54.22 -17.72 -37.21
C LYS A 238 55.63 -17.16 -37.06
#